data_AF-A0A2G2JEH2-F1
#
_entry.id   AF-A0A2G2JEH2-F1
#
_cell.length_a   1.000
_cell.length_b   1.000
_cell.length_c   1.000
_cell.angle_alpha   90.00
_cell.angle_beta   90.00
_cell.angle_gamma   90.00
#
_symmetry.space_group_name_H-M   'P 1'
#
loop_
_entity.id
_entity.type
_entity.pdbx_description
1 polymer ?
#
loop_
_entity_poly.entity_id
_entity_poly.type
_entity_poly.pdbx_seq_one_letter_code
_entity_poly.pdbx_strand_id
1 'polypeptide(L)'
;MRLPGVISHFQRSLSLVACGVLMTTAQAWGFDERQQKTNWEDSLQLTEEQQKQIDAIEDRYRDSFKELKPSEAAMKDRREKRETLYVQMREEIRGVLSDEQQALAEEQVRRRESNSREDHLDKLARELSLSEDQRAQLDEKLSQCKKEEWPVDKAQRDADRGYFEKTVTSVLTDEQKEQWKALREKRRDKWSQHGMDKLAEDKGKRKPHPMHETKD
;
A
#
# COMPACT_ATOMS: atom_id res chain seq x y z
N MET A 1 5.05 4.71 70.40
CA MET A 1 3.59 4.93 70.45
C MET A 1 3.31 6.41 70.27
N ARG A 2 2.41 6.72 69.32
CA ARG A 2 1.56 7.93 69.17
C ARG A 2 2.20 9.32 69.07
N LEU A 3 2.10 9.88 67.86
CA LEU A 3 1.90 11.31 67.59
C LEU A 3 0.63 11.83 68.32
N PRO A 4 0.54 13.16 68.50
CA PRO A 4 -0.71 13.87 68.30
C PRO A 4 -0.57 14.90 67.18
N GLY A 5 -1.51 14.84 66.22
CA GLY A 5 -1.68 15.84 65.18
C GLY A 5 -2.73 16.89 65.53
N VAL A 6 -2.77 17.95 64.71
CA VAL A 6 -3.86 18.92 64.49
C VAL A 6 -3.64 19.37 63.02
N ILE A 7 -4.46 19.01 62.01
CA ILE A 7 -5.76 19.60 61.58
C ILE A 7 -5.68 21.14 61.61
N SER A 8 -5.96 21.98 60.62
CA SER A 8 -6.50 22.03 59.24
C SER A 8 -6.12 23.44 58.71
N HIS A 9 -5.91 23.74 57.43
CA HIS A 9 -6.96 24.04 56.44
C HIS A 9 -6.32 24.44 55.10
N PHE A 10 -6.89 23.89 54.02
CA PHE A 10 -7.23 24.53 52.73
C PHE A 10 -6.25 25.52 52.10
N GLN A 11 -5.64 25.08 50.99
CA GLN A 11 -5.89 25.79 49.74
C GLN A 11 -6.03 24.78 48.58
N ARG A 12 -7.16 24.92 47.90
CA ARG A 12 -7.58 24.18 46.73
C ARG A 12 -6.88 24.77 45.51
N SER A 13 -6.31 23.92 44.68
CA SER A 13 -6.27 24.14 43.24
C SER A 13 -6.53 22.81 42.56
N LEU A 14 -7.81 22.50 42.47
CA LEU A 14 -8.38 21.68 41.41
C LEU A 14 -7.98 22.32 40.07
N SER A 15 -7.09 21.68 39.32
CA SER A 15 -7.08 21.81 37.87
C SER A 15 -7.47 20.46 37.30
N LEU A 16 -8.78 20.24 37.33
CA LEU A 16 -9.48 19.19 36.61
C LEU A 16 -10.24 19.90 35.47
N VAL A 17 -9.67 19.83 34.28
CA VAL A 17 -10.33 20.05 32.98
C VAL A 17 -9.65 18.98 32.10
N ALA A 18 -10.14 17.75 31.90
CA ALA A 18 -11.48 17.31 31.53
C ALA A 18 -12.06 18.16 30.40
N CYS A 19 -11.67 17.83 29.17
CA CYS A 19 -12.38 17.99 27.88
C CYS A 19 -11.31 18.02 26.77
N GLY A 20 -11.21 17.07 25.86
CA GLY A 20 -11.97 15.87 25.66
C GLY A 20 -11.11 14.97 24.78
N VAL A 21 -11.18 13.67 25.06
CA VAL A 21 -10.86 12.64 24.10
C VAL A 21 -11.79 12.88 22.91
N LEU A 22 -11.36 13.70 21.94
CA LEU A 22 -11.89 13.61 20.59
C LEU A 22 -11.28 12.34 20.00
N MET A 23 -11.84 11.21 20.40
CA MET A 23 -12.01 10.10 19.48
C MET A 23 -12.94 10.62 18.37
N THR A 24 -12.44 11.49 17.51
CA THR A 24 -12.96 11.58 16.16
C THR A 24 -12.65 10.24 15.55
N THR A 25 -13.66 9.40 15.58
CA THR A 25 -13.80 8.23 14.74
C THR A 25 -13.73 8.69 13.28
N ALA A 26 -12.53 8.98 12.80
CA ALA A 26 -12.18 8.75 11.41
C ALA A 26 -12.21 7.23 11.28
N GLN A 27 -13.43 6.71 11.11
CA GLN A 27 -13.63 5.41 10.50
C GLN A 27 -12.77 5.47 9.23
N ALA A 28 -11.63 4.79 9.24
CA ALA A 28 -10.74 4.70 8.10
C ALA A 28 -11.42 3.82 7.05
N TRP A 29 -12.44 4.37 6.39
CA TRP A 29 -13.30 3.69 5.41
C TRP A 29 -12.43 3.14 4.28
N GLY A 30 -12.60 1.84 4.03
CA GLY A 30 -11.77 1.01 3.15
C GLY A 30 -11.50 1.56 1.75
N PHE A 31 -10.27 2.01 1.53
CA PHE A 31 -9.63 2.06 0.23
C PHE A 31 -8.53 0.99 0.18
N ASP A 32 -8.89 -0.13 -0.48
CA ASP A 32 -8.03 -1.21 -1.00
C ASP A 32 -7.15 -2.00 0.01
N GLU A 33 -7.72 -3.06 0.60
CA GLU A 33 -7.02 -4.10 1.39
C GLU A 33 -5.82 -4.77 0.67
N ARG A 34 -5.65 -4.56 -0.64
CA ARG A 34 -4.51 -5.12 -1.40
C ARG A 34 -3.26 -4.24 -1.38
N GLN A 35 -3.39 -2.98 -0.97
CA GLN A 35 -2.27 -2.08 -0.77
C GLN A 35 -2.21 -1.78 0.72
N GLN A 36 -1.57 -2.67 1.49
CA GLN A 36 -1.28 -2.51 2.92
C GLN A 36 -1.06 -1.02 3.24
N LYS A 37 -2.06 -0.42 3.90
CA LYS A 37 -2.09 0.98 4.30
C LYS A 37 -0.79 1.28 5.02
N THR A 38 0.03 2.17 4.48
CA THR A 38 1.10 2.74 5.31
C THR A 38 0.37 3.65 6.29
N ASN A 39 0.33 3.25 7.56
CA ASN A 39 -0.24 4.09 8.62
C ASN A 39 0.79 5.19 8.93
N TRP A 40 0.77 6.25 8.13
CA TRP A 40 1.71 7.36 8.21
C TRP A 40 1.52 8.18 9.49
N GLU A 41 0.30 8.20 10.04
CA GLU A 41 -0.10 9.01 11.18
C GLU A 41 0.69 8.63 12.44
N ASP A 42 0.69 7.34 12.78
CA ASP A 42 1.42 6.82 13.94
C ASP A 42 2.93 6.81 13.73
N SER A 43 3.39 6.78 12.48
CA SER A 43 4.81 6.54 12.16
C SER A 43 5.62 7.83 11.92
N LEU A 44 4.96 8.94 11.57
CA LEU A 44 5.61 10.23 11.26
C LEU A 44 5.38 11.33 12.29
N GLN A 45 4.67 11.02 13.39
CA GLN A 45 4.36 11.98 14.47
C GLN A 45 3.76 13.27 13.91
N LEU A 46 2.70 13.13 13.11
CA LEU A 46 2.07 14.26 12.43
C LEU A 46 1.44 15.23 13.45
N THR A 47 1.54 16.53 13.18
CA THR A 47 0.78 17.52 13.95
C THR A 47 -0.71 17.44 13.58
N GLU A 48 -1.60 17.91 14.48
CA GLU A 48 -3.04 17.95 14.18
C GLU A 48 -3.38 18.72 12.91
N GLU A 49 -2.61 19.76 12.60
CA GLU A 49 -2.80 20.56 11.38
C GLU A 49 -2.37 19.78 10.13
N GLN A 50 -1.23 19.10 10.18
CA GLN A 50 -0.79 18.23 9.09
C GLN A 50 -1.76 17.08 8.85
N GLN A 51 -2.30 16.48 9.93
CA GLN A 51 -3.30 15.43 9.83
C GLN A 51 -4.55 15.92 9.09
N LYS A 52 -5.09 17.09 9.46
CA LYS A 52 -6.25 17.68 8.77
C LYS A 52 -5.95 17.97 7.30
N GLN A 53 -4.74 18.42 6.98
CA GLN A 53 -4.34 18.69 5.60
C GLN A 53 -4.25 17.40 4.78
N ILE A 54 -3.68 16.34 5.35
CA ILE A 54 -3.58 15.02 4.73
C ILE A 54 -4.97 14.42 4.54
N ASP A 55 -5.84 14.44 5.55
CA ASP A 55 -7.23 13.99 5.45
C ASP A 55 -7.97 14.72 4.32
N ALA A 56 -7.79 16.05 4.22
CA ALA A 56 -8.39 16.84 3.16
C ALA A 56 -7.83 16.51 1.77
N ILE A 57 -6.55 16.12 1.65
CA ILE A 57 -5.96 15.63 0.41
C ILE A 57 -6.60 14.29 0.05
N GLU A 58 -6.56 13.31 0.95
CA GLU A 58 -7.10 11.97 0.73
C GLU A 58 -8.59 12.00 0.35
N ASP A 59 -9.36 12.87 1.00
CA ASP A 59 -10.78 13.09 0.72
C ASP A 59 -11.05 13.57 -0.71
N ARG A 60 -10.24 14.52 -1.22
CA ARG A 60 -10.35 14.98 -2.62
C ARG A 60 -10.06 13.84 -3.60
N TYR A 61 -8.97 13.12 -3.39
CA TYR A 61 -8.57 12.03 -4.28
C TYR A 61 -9.53 10.85 -4.21
N ARG A 62 -10.12 10.58 -3.05
CA ARG A 62 -11.19 9.59 -2.89
C ARG A 62 -12.32 9.83 -3.87
N ASP A 63 -12.77 11.07 -4.02
CA ASP A 63 -13.86 11.39 -4.92
C ASP A 63 -13.42 11.26 -6.39
N SER A 64 -12.20 11.71 -6.73
CA SER A 64 -11.59 11.43 -8.05
C SER A 64 -11.51 9.94 -8.37
N PHE A 65 -11.21 9.08 -7.38
CA PHE A 65 -11.20 7.64 -7.56
C PHE A 65 -12.60 7.04 -7.76
N LYS A 66 -13.63 7.58 -7.12
CA LYS A 66 -15.03 7.15 -7.32
C LYS A 66 -15.52 7.51 -8.73
N GLU A 67 -15.08 8.64 -9.26
CA GLU A 67 -15.43 9.09 -10.60
C GLU A 67 -14.83 8.21 -11.71
N LEU A 68 -13.76 7.46 -11.42
CA LEU A 68 -13.25 6.38 -12.27
C LEU A 68 -14.21 5.17 -12.26
N LYS A 69 -15.43 5.36 -12.79
CA LYS A 69 -16.46 4.32 -12.93
C LYS A 69 -15.94 3.16 -13.80
N PRO A 70 -16.33 1.90 -13.51
CA PRO A 70 -16.00 0.78 -14.37
C PRO A 70 -16.77 0.89 -15.69
N SER A 71 -16.06 1.11 -16.80
CA SER A 71 -16.56 0.77 -18.14
C SER A 71 -15.66 -0.32 -18.72
N GLU A 72 -16.25 -1.32 -19.38
CA GLU A 72 -15.55 -2.50 -19.90
C GLU A 72 -14.49 -2.11 -20.96
N ALA A 73 -14.68 -1.01 -21.68
CA ALA A 73 -13.81 -0.54 -22.77
C ALA A 73 -12.53 0.21 -22.32
N ALA A 74 -12.42 0.62 -21.04
CA ALA A 74 -11.35 1.51 -20.57
C ALA A 74 -10.50 0.94 -19.41
N MET A 75 -10.47 -0.37 -19.21
CA MET A 75 -9.79 -1.00 -18.05
C MET A 75 -8.30 -0.63 -17.91
N LYS A 76 -7.55 -0.59 -19.02
CA LYS A 76 -6.12 -0.22 -19.02
C LYS A 76 -5.92 1.26 -18.73
N ASP A 77 -6.63 2.12 -19.46
CA ASP A 77 -6.62 3.58 -19.27
C ASP A 77 -7.02 3.99 -17.85
N ARG A 78 -8.01 3.30 -17.27
CA ARG A 78 -8.41 3.47 -15.88
C ARG A 78 -7.30 3.09 -14.90
N ARG A 79 -6.59 2.00 -15.15
CA ARG A 79 -5.47 1.58 -14.29
C ARG A 79 -4.37 2.63 -14.30
N GLU A 80 -3.99 3.11 -15.48
CA GLU A 80 -2.98 4.16 -15.64
C GLU A 80 -3.42 5.46 -14.94
N LYS A 81 -4.67 5.92 -15.15
CA LYS A 81 -5.23 7.08 -14.45
C LYS A 81 -5.24 6.90 -12.93
N ARG A 82 -5.59 5.71 -12.44
CA ARG A 82 -5.57 5.41 -11.01
C ARG A 82 -4.16 5.47 -10.45
N GLU A 83 -3.18 4.91 -11.15
CA GLU A 83 -1.77 4.97 -10.77
C GLU A 83 -1.27 6.43 -10.73
N THR A 84 -1.62 7.25 -11.73
CA THR A 84 -1.30 8.69 -11.74
C THR A 84 -1.90 9.43 -10.55
N LEU A 85 -3.20 9.25 -10.27
CA LEU A 85 -3.86 9.88 -9.13
C LEU A 85 -3.19 9.49 -7.80
N TYR A 86 -2.73 8.25 -7.66
CA TYR A 86 -2.01 7.82 -6.47
C TYR A 86 -0.65 8.50 -6.30
N VAL A 87 0.10 8.70 -7.39
CA VAL A 87 1.38 9.42 -7.33
C VAL A 87 1.13 10.87 -6.94
N GLN A 88 0.19 11.55 -7.61
CA GLN A 88 -0.15 12.95 -7.31
C GLN A 88 -0.61 13.14 -5.86
N MET A 89 -1.47 12.26 -5.36
CA MET A 89 -1.91 12.29 -3.96
C MET A 89 -0.73 12.18 -2.99
N ARG A 90 0.23 11.27 -3.27
CA ARG A 90 1.40 11.11 -2.39
C ARG A 90 2.39 12.26 -2.51
N GLU A 91 2.51 12.89 -3.68
CA GLU A 91 3.29 14.13 -3.85
C GLU A 91 2.68 15.28 -3.03
N GLU A 92 1.35 15.43 -3.05
CA GLU A 92 0.66 16.42 -2.20
C GLU A 92 0.87 16.14 -0.71
N ILE A 93 0.76 14.87 -0.29
CA ILE A 93 1.06 14.47 1.11
C ILE A 93 2.52 14.78 1.45
N ARG A 94 3.48 14.48 0.55
CA ARG A 94 4.90 14.82 0.75
C ARG A 94 5.10 16.30 1.04
N GLY A 95 4.38 17.17 0.33
CA GLY A 95 4.46 18.62 0.50
C GLY A 95 3.97 19.16 1.84
N VAL A 96 3.18 18.37 2.58
CA VAL A 96 2.69 18.72 3.94
C VAL A 96 3.73 18.36 5.02
N LEU A 97 4.64 17.43 4.72
CA LEU A 97 5.63 16.92 5.66
C LEU A 97 6.86 17.83 5.75
N SER A 98 7.45 17.94 6.95
CA SER A 98 8.77 18.54 7.12
C SER A 98 9.87 17.69 6.47
N ASP A 99 11.03 18.28 6.21
CA ASP A 99 12.18 17.55 5.64
C ASP A 99 12.58 16.32 6.49
N GLU A 100 12.51 16.45 7.83
CA GLU A 100 12.77 15.33 8.75
C GLU A 100 11.72 14.22 8.61
N GLN A 101 10.44 14.57 8.50
CA GLN A 101 9.36 13.61 8.29
C GLN A 101 9.43 12.96 6.91
N GLN A 102 9.85 13.69 5.88
CA GLN A 102 10.09 13.12 4.55
C GLN A 102 11.22 12.09 4.58
N ALA A 103 12.33 12.38 5.26
CA ALA A 103 13.43 11.43 5.42
C ALA A 103 12.98 10.16 6.19
N LEU A 104 12.16 10.32 7.22
CA LEU A 104 11.55 9.18 7.94
C LEU A 104 10.61 8.37 7.04
N ALA A 105 9.81 9.02 6.22
CA ALA A 105 8.92 8.36 5.27
C ALA A 105 9.69 7.55 4.22
N GLU A 106 10.76 8.13 3.66
CA GLU A 106 11.66 7.45 2.73
C GLU A 106 12.34 6.22 3.36
N GLU A 107 12.78 6.32 4.63
CA GLU A 107 13.36 5.18 5.34
C GLU A 107 12.33 4.07 5.60
N GLN A 108 11.08 4.42 5.94
CA GLN A 108 10.02 3.42 6.12
C GLN A 108 9.68 2.68 4.82
N VAL A 109 9.63 3.41 3.70
CA VAL A 109 9.43 2.84 2.36
C VAL A 109 10.56 1.87 2.04
N ARG A 110 11.82 2.30 2.23
CA ARG A 110 13.01 1.47 2.03
C ARG A 110 13.00 0.21 2.90
N ARG A 111 12.65 0.33 4.18
CA ARG A 111 12.58 -0.83 5.09
C ARG A 111 11.52 -1.82 4.63
N ARG A 112 10.36 -1.33 4.21
CA ARG A 112 9.28 -2.17 3.71
C ARG A 112 9.67 -2.89 2.42
N GLU A 113 10.34 -2.21 1.50
CA GLU A 113 10.88 -2.82 0.29
C GLU A 113 11.91 -3.89 0.60
N SER A 114 12.83 -3.62 1.53
CA SER A 114 13.83 -4.61 1.96
C SER A 114 13.16 -5.85 2.53
N ASN A 115 12.19 -5.70 3.44
CA ASN A 115 11.44 -6.82 4.01
C ASN A 115 10.66 -7.59 2.93
N SER A 116 9.98 -6.86 2.02
CA SER A 116 9.24 -7.51 0.93
C SER A 116 10.16 -8.24 -0.04
N ARG A 117 11.39 -7.76 -0.24
CA ARG A 117 12.42 -8.43 -1.04
C ARG A 117 12.87 -9.72 -0.36
N GLU A 118 13.15 -9.67 0.93
CA GLU A 118 13.53 -10.84 1.73
C GLU A 118 12.44 -11.92 1.67
N ASP A 119 11.17 -11.54 1.91
CA ASP A 119 10.03 -12.45 1.81
C ASP A 119 9.91 -13.08 0.41
N HIS A 120 10.17 -12.30 -0.64
CA HIS A 120 10.15 -12.78 -2.01
C HIS A 120 11.30 -13.76 -2.30
N LEU A 121 12.51 -13.44 -1.82
CA LEU A 121 13.68 -14.31 -1.94
C LEU A 121 13.47 -15.63 -1.21
N ASP A 122 12.91 -15.61 -0.02
CA ASP A 122 12.58 -16.82 0.73
C ASP A 122 11.56 -17.68 0.01
N LYS A 123 10.56 -17.05 -0.62
CA LYS A 123 9.60 -17.75 -1.45
C LYS A 123 10.23 -18.37 -2.68
N LEU A 124 11.11 -17.63 -3.39
CA LEU A 124 11.84 -18.15 -4.54
C LEU A 124 12.78 -19.30 -4.15
N ALA A 125 13.49 -19.16 -3.03
CA ALA A 125 14.37 -20.18 -2.51
C ALA A 125 13.63 -21.50 -2.29
N ARG A 126 12.42 -21.44 -1.73
CA ARG A 126 11.55 -22.62 -1.54
C ARG A 126 10.98 -23.16 -2.85
N GLU A 127 10.48 -22.29 -3.73
CA GLU A 127 9.81 -22.71 -4.97
C GLU A 127 10.77 -23.28 -6.02
N LEU A 128 12.01 -22.78 -6.07
CA LEU A 128 13.03 -23.19 -7.05
C LEU A 128 14.16 -24.01 -6.43
N SER A 129 14.04 -24.34 -5.13
CA SER A 129 15.07 -25.06 -4.36
C SER A 129 16.47 -24.43 -4.55
N LEU A 130 16.56 -23.12 -4.34
CA LEU A 130 17.83 -22.39 -4.51
C LEU A 130 18.83 -22.82 -3.44
N SER A 131 20.10 -22.94 -3.82
CA SER A 131 21.17 -23.14 -2.83
C SER A 131 21.37 -21.88 -1.99
N GLU A 132 22.04 -22.02 -0.83
CA GLU A 132 22.40 -20.87 0.01
C GLU A 132 23.25 -19.86 -0.77
N ASP A 133 24.20 -20.34 -1.58
CA ASP A 133 25.03 -19.50 -2.45
C ASP A 133 24.19 -18.74 -3.49
N GLN A 134 23.22 -19.40 -4.13
CA GLN A 134 22.33 -18.74 -5.08
C GLN A 134 21.45 -17.68 -4.41
N ARG A 135 20.93 -17.98 -3.21
CA ARG A 135 20.13 -17.04 -2.42
C ARG A 135 20.96 -15.82 -2.02
N ALA A 136 22.19 -16.03 -1.54
CA ALA A 136 23.11 -14.94 -1.16
C ALA A 136 23.48 -14.07 -2.38
N GLN A 137 23.78 -14.68 -3.52
CA GLN A 137 24.07 -13.94 -4.76
C GLN A 137 22.87 -13.11 -5.25
N LEU A 138 21.65 -13.63 -5.12
CA LEU A 138 20.45 -12.89 -5.48
C LEU A 138 20.21 -11.71 -4.54
N ASP A 139 20.36 -11.91 -3.23
CA ASP A 139 20.19 -10.83 -2.26
C ASP A 139 21.21 -9.71 -2.48
N GLU A 140 22.48 -10.06 -2.67
CA GLU A 140 23.54 -9.10 -2.97
C GLU A 140 23.24 -8.31 -4.24
N LYS A 141 22.94 -8.98 -5.36
CA LYS A 141 22.63 -8.30 -6.63
C LYS A 141 21.37 -7.44 -6.51
N LEU A 142 20.31 -7.92 -5.88
CA LEU A 142 19.07 -7.16 -5.73
C LEU A 142 19.20 -5.98 -4.75
N SER A 143 20.16 -6.02 -3.83
CA SER A 143 20.48 -4.87 -2.96
C SER A 143 21.10 -3.69 -3.72
N GLN A 144 21.69 -3.96 -4.90
CA GLN A 144 22.30 -2.95 -5.77
C GLN A 144 21.29 -2.25 -6.70
N CYS A 145 20.01 -2.64 -6.67
CA CYS A 145 18.98 -1.94 -7.42
C CYS A 145 18.95 -0.46 -7.02
N LYS A 146 18.66 0.43 -7.98
CA LYS A 146 18.60 1.87 -7.72
C LYS A 146 17.57 2.13 -6.63
N LYS A 147 17.90 3.01 -5.68
CA LYS A 147 16.98 3.40 -4.62
C LYS A 147 15.75 4.07 -5.24
N GLU A 148 14.56 3.54 -4.94
CA GLU A 148 13.31 4.18 -5.31
C GLU A 148 13.14 5.48 -4.48
N GLU A 149 12.68 6.54 -5.13
CA GLU A 149 12.37 7.80 -4.47
C GLU A 149 10.87 7.83 -4.18
N TRP A 150 10.49 8.11 -2.94
CA TRP A 150 9.08 8.23 -2.61
C TRP A 150 8.53 9.60 -3.06
N PRO A 151 7.39 9.66 -3.77
CA PRO A 151 6.53 8.55 -4.14
C PRO A 151 6.99 7.78 -5.39
N VAL A 152 6.92 6.44 -5.29
CA VAL A 152 7.33 5.54 -6.37
C VAL A 152 6.35 5.64 -7.54
N ASP A 153 6.85 6.02 -8.71
CA ASP A 153 6.09 6.09 -9.95
C ASP A 153 6.03 4.74 -10.70
N LYS A 154 5.31 4.70 -11.81
CA LYS A 154 5.20 3.50 -12.65
C LYS A 154 6.53 3.12 -13.31
N ALA A 155 7.31 4.10 -13.74
CA ALA A 155 8.57 3.87 -14.44
C ALA A 155 9.61 3.24 -13.50
N GLN A 156 9.68 3.69 -12.25
CA GLN A 156 10.50 3.11 -11.19
C GLN A 156 10.10 1.66 -10.95
N ARG A 157 8.80 1.37 -10.70
CA ARG A 157 8.32 -0.01 -10.52
C ARG A 157 8.60 -0.93 -11.70
N ASP A 158 8.41 -0.44 -12.92
CA ASP A 158 8.66 -1.22 -14.14
C ASP A 158 10.16 -1.50 -14.33
N ALA A 159 11.02 -0.52 -14.01
CA ALA A 159 12.47 -0.69 -14.03
C ALA A 159 12.92 -1.71 -12.99
N ASP A 160 12.41 -1.61 -11.76
CA ASP A 160 12.71 -2.53 -10.65
C ASP A 160 12.26 -3.95 -10.96
N ARG A 161 11.04 -4.11 -11.51
CA ARG A 161 10.56 -5.41 -11.98
C ARG A 161 11.44 -5.99 -13.07
N GLY A 162 11.88 -5.17 -14.02
CA GLY A 162 12.77 -5.58 -15.10
C GLY A 162 14.15 -5.98 -14.60
N TYR A 163 14.71 -5.23 -13.65
CA TYR A 163 15.99 -5.54 -13.01
C TYR A 163 15.90 -6.86 -12.24
N PHE A 164 14.84 -7.03 -11.44
CA PHE A 164 14.57 -8.25 -10.69
C PHE A 164 14.52 -9.48 -11.60
N GLU A 165 13.75 -9.43 -12.69
CA GLU A 165 13.60 -10.56 -13.62
C GLU A 165 14.93 -10.94 -14.28
N LYS A 166 15.74 -9.96 -14.66
CA LYS A 166 17.08 -10.19 -15.21
C LYS A 166 18.01 -10.82 -14.18
N THR A 167 18.04 -10.28 -12.97
CA THR A 167 18.91 -10.75 -11.88
C THR A 167 18.57 -12.18 -11.49
N VAL A 168 17.28 -12.50 -11.28
CA VAL A 168 16.82 -13.86 -11.00
C VAL A 168 17.27 -14.81 -12.10
N THR A 169 16.93 -14.51 -13.36
CA THR A 169 17.27 -15.40 -14.49
C THR A 169 18.78 -15.62 -14.67
N SER A 170 19.62 -14.67 -14.23
CA SER A 170 21.08 -14.79 -14.31
C SER A 170 21.72 -15.77 -13.32
N VAL A 171 21.06 -16.05 -12.19
CA VAL A 171 21.59 -16.91 -11.11
C VAL A 171 21.03 -18.33 -11.16
N LEU A 172 19.85 -18.50 -11.77
CA LEU A 172 19.20 -19.79 -11.91
C LEU A 172 19.94 -20.72 -12.88
N THR A 173 19.94 -22.02 -12.59
CA THR A 173 20.31 -23.07 -13.57
C THR A 173 19.24 -23.17 -14.67
N ASP A 174 19.53 -23.90 -15.75
CA ASP A 174 18.58 -24.06 -16.84
C ASP A 174 17.32 -24.83 -16.41
N GLU A 175 17.46 -25.83 -15.54
CA GLU A 175 16.33 -26.53 -14.95
C GLU A 175 15.47 -25.60 -14.09
N GLN A 176 16.12 -24.75 -13.28
CA GLN A 176 15.42 -23.76 -12.44
C GLN A 176 14.75 -22.67 -13.28
N LYS A 177 15.31 -22.29 -14.44
CA LYS A 177 14.67 -21.34 -15.38
C LYS A 177 13.38 -21.91 -15.96
N GLU A 178 13.36 -23.19 -16.32
CA GLU A 178 12.13 -23.85 -16.80
C GLU A 178 11.08 -23.94 -15.69
N GLN A 179 11.49 -24.29 -14.45
CA GLN A 179 10.59 -24.25 -13.29
C GLN A 179 10.03 -22.84 -13.04
N TRP A 180 10.89 -21.82 -13.13
CA TRP A 180 10.50 -20.43 -12.98
C TRP A 180 9.49 -19.99 -14.04
N LYS A 181 9.71 -20.37 -15.30
CA LYS A 181 8.76 -20.13 -16.39
C LYS A 181 7.42 -20.80 -16.13
N ALA A 182 7.41 -22.08 -15.75
CA ALA A 182 6.19 -22.81 -15.42
C ALA A 182 5.42 -22.17 -14.24
N LEU A 183 6.13 -21.73 -13.19
CA LEU A 183 5.53 -21.01 -12.06
C LEU A 183 4.89 -19.69 -12.50
N ARG A 184 5.55 -18.93 -13.39
CA ARG A 184 5.01 -17.68 -13.94
C ARG A 184 3.76 -17.93 -14.79
N GLU A 185 3.77 -18.95 -15.62
CA GLU A 185 2.62 -19.34 -16.43
C GLU A 185 1.44 -19.74 -15.54
N LYS A 186 1.67 -20.63 -14.56
CA LYS A 186 0.63 -21.03 -13.59
C LYS A 186 0.05 -19.83 -12.83
N ARG A 187 0.90 -18.88 -12.42
CA ARG A 187 0.45 -17.64 -11.78
C ARG A 187 -0.40 -16.82 -12.75
N ARG A 188 0.08 -16.57 -13.98
CA ARG A 188 -0.65 -15.83 -15.01
C ARG A 188 -2.02 -16.46 -15.29
N ASP A 189 -2.08 -17.77 -15.38
CA ASP A 189 -3.30 -18.50 -15.69
C ASP A 189 -4.29 -18.45 -14.53
N LYS A 190 -3.81 -18.54 -13.28
CA LYS A 190 -4.64 -18.30 -12.08
C LYS A 190 -5.23 -16.88 -12.07
N TRP A 191 -4.46 -15.87 -12.48
CA TRP A 191 -4.95 -14.50 -12.60
C TRP A 191 -5.98 -14.35 -13.74
N SER A 192 -5.78 -15.03 -14.86
CA SER A 192 -6.73 -15.08 -15.98
C SER A 192 -8.05 -15.74 -15.58
N GLN A 193 -7.97 -16.88 -14.89
CA GLN A 193 -9.13 -17.62 -14.37
C GLN A 193 -9.91 -16.79 -13.35
N HIS A 194 -9.24 -16.19 -12.37
CA HIS A 194 -9.90 -15.28 -11.41
C HIS A 194 -10.55 -14.08 -12.13
N GLY A 195 -9.99 -13.60 -13.24
CA GLY A 195 -10.61 -12.57 -14.08
C GLY A 195 -11.91 -13.06 -14.73
N MET A 196 -11.91 -14.28 -15.27
CA MET A 196 -13.07 -14.91 -15.90
C MET A 196 -14.17 -15.25 -14.89
N ASP A 197 -13.81 -15.76 -13.71
CA ASP A 197 -14.77 -16.10 -12.65
C ASP A 197 -15.50 -14.84 -12.16
N LYS A 198 -14.77 -13.74 -11.98
CA LYS A 198 -15.36 -12.44 -11.61
C LYS A 198 -16.31 -11.90 -12.69
N LEU A 199 -15.97 -12.07 -13.97
CA LEU A 199 -16.85 -11.69 -15.09
C LEU A 199 -18.11 -12.57 -15.15
N ALA A 200 -18.00 -13.87 -14.83
CA ALA A 200 -19.14 -14.78 -14.77
C ALA A 200 -20.07 -14.44 -13.60
N GLU A 201 -19.53 -14.14 -12.43
CA GLU A 201 -20.31 -13.68 -11.27
C GLU A 201 -21.01 -12.33 -11.51
N ASP A 202 -20.34 -11.38 -12.16
CA ASP A 202 -20.94 -10.07 -12.49
C ASP A 202 -22.05 -10.20 -13.56
N LYS A 203 -21.92 -11.13 -14.52
CA LYS A 203 -22.99 -11.44 -15.48
C LYS A 203 -24.21 -12.10 -14.82
N GLY A 204 -24.01 -12.94 -13.79
CA GLY A 204 -25.09 -13.54 -13.01
C GLY A 204 -25.87 -12.55 -12.15
N LYS A 205 -25.29 -11.38 -11.83
CA LYS A 205 -25.91 -10.33 -10.99
C LYS A 205 -26.61 -9.22 -11.78
N ARG A 206 -26.44 -9.13 -13.10
CA ARG A 206 -27.18 -8.17 -13.95
C ARG A 206 -28.63 -8.68 -14.13
N LYS A 207 -29.59 -8.14 -13.36
CA LYS A 207 -31.03 -8.36 -13.63
C LYS A 207 -31.35 -7.86 -15.05
N PRO A 208 -32.21 -8.56 -15.82
CA PRO A 208 -32.62 -8.11 -17.14
C PRO A 208 -33.27 -6.74 -17.02
N HIS A 209 -32.77 -5.79 -17.82
CA HIS A 209 -33.35 -4.46 -17.92
C HIS A 209 -34.76 -4.62 -18.52
N PRO A 210 -35.83 -4.12 -17.88
CA PRO A 210 -37.15 -4.20 -18.48
C PRO A 210 -37.14 -3.36 -19.75
N MET A 211 -37.25 -4.05 -20.89
CA MET A 211 -37.45 -3.41 -22.19
C MET A 211 -38.73 -2.59 -22.08
N HIS A 212 -38.63 -1.27 -22.25
CA HIS A 212 -39.80 -0.42 -22.42
C HIS A 212 -40.53 -0.87 -23.68
N GLU A 213 -41.68 -1.52 -23.50
CA GLU A 213 -42.68 -1.67 -24.54
C GLU A 213 -43.12 -0.26 -24.97
N THR A 214 -42.68 0.16 -26.15
CA THR A 214 -43.30 1.25 -26.89
C THR A 214 -44.72 0.83 -27.19
N LYS A 215 -45.69 1.46 -26.54
CA LYS A 215 -47.11 1.37 -26.93
C LYS A 215 -47.33 2.36 -28.06
N ASP A 216 -47.82 1.83 -29.19
CA ASP A 216 -48.55 2.58 -30.22
C ASP A 216 -49.88 3.13 -29.67
#